data_AF-A0A6I9N6I7-F1
#
_entry.id   AF-A0A6I9N6I7-F1
#
_cell.length_a   1.000
_cell.length_b   1.000
_cell.length_c   1.000
_cell.angle_alpha   90.00
_cell.angle_beta   90.00
_cell.angle_gamma   90.00
#
_symmetry.space_group_name_H-M   'P 1'
#
loop_
_entity.id
_entity.type
_entity.pdbx_description
1 polymer ?
#
loop_
_entity_poly.entity_id
_entity_poly.type
_entity_poly.pdbx_seq_one_letter_code
_entity_poly.pdbx_strand_id
1 'polypeptide(L)'
;MLMEFAGGPPGMPSFASYILQRIWEVIEYNPSQCLDWLAVQTPRNKLAHSWVLQNMENWVERFLLAHNYPRVRTSAAYLLVSLIPSNSFRQMFRSTRSLHLPTRELPLSPDTTVVLHQVYNLLLGLLGRAKLYVDASVHGTTKLVQYFSFMTYCLISKTEKLMFSGYFMDLWNLFQPKLSEPAIATNHNKQALLSFWYNMCVDCPENVRLVVQNPVVTKNIAFNYILADHDDQEVVLFNRGMLPAYYGILRMCCEQSPAFTRQLASHQNIQWAFKNLTPHASQYPG
;
A
#
# COMPACT_ATOMS: atom_id res chain seq x y z
N MET A 1 -24.94 8.31 18.10
CA MET A 1 -25.38 8.14 16.70
C MET A 1 -25.52 9.54 16.13
N LEU A 2 -24.88 9.86 15.00
CA LEU A 2 -25.17 11.12 14.29
C LEU A 2 -26.61 11.06 13.77
N MET A 3 -27.56 11.60 14.53
CA MET A 3 -28.94 11.72 14.07
C MET A 3 -29.02 12.94 13.14
N GLU A 4 -29.58 12.75 11.95
CA GLU A 4 -30.04 13.87 11.13
C GLU A 4 -31.28 14.45 11.81
N PHE A 5 -31.08 15.38 12.74
CA PHE A 5 -32.17 16.22 13.21
C PHE A 5 -32.56 17.16 12.06
N ALA A 6 -33.57 16.77 11.29
CA ALA A 6 -34.30 17.68 10.42
C ALA A 6 -35.11 18.65 11.30
N GLY A 7 -34.48 19.73 11.79
CA GLY A 7 -35.18 20.60 12.73
C GLY A 7 -34.43 21.86 13.20
N GLY A 8 -33.56 22.44 12.37
CA GLY A 8 -33.01 23.78 12.61
C GLY A 8 -33.80 24.85 11.83
N PRO A 9 -33.80 26.12 12.27
CA PRO A 9 -34.35 27.23 11.48
C PRO A 9 -33.80 27.26 10.04
N PRO A 10 -34.58 27.70 9.04
CA PRO A 10 -34.10 27.82 7.67
C PRO A 10 -32.80 28.63 7.60
N GLY A 11 -31.75 28.04 7.02
CA GLY A 11 -30.43 28.69 6.88
C GLY A 11 -29.37 28.26 7.91
N MET A 12 -29.69 27.45 8.92
CA MET A 12 -28.68 26.93 9.85
C MET A 12 -28.11 25.57 9.41
N PRO A 13 -26.79 25.33 9.54
CA PRO A 13 -26.19 24.02 9.26
C PRO A 13 -26.80 22.93 10.15
N SER A 14 -26.89 21.71 9.64
CA SER A 14 -27.33 20.56 10.44
C SER A 14 -26.42 20.36 11.66
N PHE A 15 -26.95 19.86 12.78
CA PHE A 15 -26.14 19.52 13.96
C PHE A 15 -24.98 18.57 13.62
N ALA A 16 -25.20 17.66 12.66
CA ALA A 16 -24.15 16.76 12.17
C ALA A 16 -22.98 17.52 11.51
N SER A 17 -23.24 18.61 10.77
CA SER A 17 -22.19 19.46 10.18
C SER A 17 -21.31 20.11 11.26
N TYR A 18 -21.90 20.56 12.37
CA TYR A 18 -21.16 21.13 13.49
C TYR A 18 -20.28 20.09 14.19
N ILE A 19 -20.84 18.91 14.48
CA ILE A 19 -20.09 17.82 15.11
C ILE A 19 -18.90 17.38 14.24
N LEU A 20 -19.09 17.27 12.94
CA LEU A 20 -18.00 16.92 12.02
C LEU A 20 -16.87 17.95 12.05
N GLN A 21 -17.17 19.25 12.00
CA GLN A 21 -16.15 20.30 12.14
C GLN A 21 -15.36 20.18 13.45
N ARG A 22 -16.05 19.98 14.57
CA ARG A 22 -15.42 19.81 15.89
C ARG A 22 -14.58 18.54 15.98
N ILE A 23 -14.91 17.48 15.25
CA ILE A 23 -14.11 16.24 15.27
C ILE A 23 -12.71 16.45 14.72
N TRP A 24 -12.53 17.27 13.67
CA TRP A 24 -11.19 17.61 13.19
C TRP A 24 -10.41 18.51 14.14
N GLU A 25 -11.05 19.19 15.09
CA GLU A 25 -10.34 19.89 16.16
C GLU A 25 -9.91 18.91 17.26
N VAL A 26 -10.78 17.95 17.61
CA VAL A 26 -10.52 16.95 18.66
C VAL A 26 -9.52 15.89 18.20
N ILE A 27 -9.42 15.63 16.88
CA ILE A 27 -8.50 14.64 16.31
C ILE A 27 -7.03 14.94 16.63
N GLU A 28 -6.69 16.20 16.91
CA GLU A 28 -5.34 16.63 17.33
C GLU A 28 -4.90 15.95 18.62
N TYR A 29 -5.85 15.69 19.52
CA TYR A 29 -5.60 15.15 20.85
C TYR A 29 -5.81 13.64 20.92
N ASN A 30 -6.81 13.12 20.18
CA ASN A 30 -7.18 11.71 20.21
C ASN A 30 -7.40 11.14 18.80
N PRO A 31 -6.34 11.11 17.95
CA PRO A 31 -6.48 10.83 16.53
C PRO A 31 -7.07 9.46 16.24
N SER A 32 -6.62 8.40 16.93
CA SER A 32 -7.13 7.04 16.70
C SER A 32 -8.62 6.92 16.99
N GLN A 33 -9.10 7.46 18.13
CA GLN A 33 -10.49 7.35 18.53
C GLN A 33 -11.41 8.12 17.58
N CYS A 34 -10.98 9.31 17.14
CA CYS A 34 -11.72 10.10 16.16
C CYS A 34 -11.80 9.40 14.81
N LEU A 35 -10.69 8.85 14.29
CA LEU A 35 -10.66 8.09 13.04
C LEU A 35 -11.53 6.83 13.12
N ASP A 36 -11.43 6.08 14.23
CA ASP A 36 -12.25 4.87 14.45
C ASP A 36 -13.74 5.23 14.53
N TRP A 37 -14.09 6.32 15.21
CA TRP A 37 -15.47 6.80 15.28
C TRP A 37 -15.99 7.21 13.90
N LEU A 38 -15.20 7.96 13.13
CA LEU A 38 -15.54 8.33 11.75
C LEU A 38 -15.75 7.07 10.90
N ALA A 39 -14.88 6.06 11.05
CA ALA A 39 -14.98 4.81 10.31
C ALA A 39 -16.25 4.01 10.63
N VAL A 40 -16.85 4.22 11.82
CA VAL A 40 -18.16 3.67 12.19
C VAL A 40 -19.32 4.51 11.63
N GLN A 41 -19.16 5.83 11.52
CA GLN A 41 -20.22 6.72 11.04
C GLN A 41 -20.32 6.76 9.51
N THR A 42 -19.20 6.77 8.77
CA THR A 42 -19.20 6.93 7.31
C THR A 42 -20.04 5.89 6.56
N PRO A 43 -20.13 4.60 6.97
CA PRO A 43 -21.01 3.66 6.28
C PRO A 43 -22.50 3.86 6.57
N ARG A 44 -22.86 4.67 7.57
CA ARG A 44 -24.23 4.81 8.11
C ARG A 44 -24.82 6.21 7.94
N ASN A 45 -24.00 7.20 7.59
CA ASN A 45 -24.40 8.59 7.48
C ASN A 45 -23.80 9.21 6.20
N LYS A 46 -24.66 9.61 5.27
CA LYS A 46 -24.25 10.14 3.95
C LYS A 46 -23.47 11.45 4.08
N LEU A 47 -23.86 12.34 4.99
CA LEU A 47 -23.16 13.59 5.22
C LEU A 47 -21.73 13.33 5.75
N ALA A 48 -21.58 12.45 6.73
CA ALA A 48 -20.28 12.07 7.26
C ALA A 48 -19.41 11.40 6.18
N HIS A 49 -20.00 10.51 5.37
CA HIS A 49 -19.33 9.89 4.23
C HIS A 49 -18.78 10.93 3.25
N SER A 50 -19.65 11.79 2.71
CA SER A 50 -19.26 12.81 1.73
C SER A 50 -18.24 13.78 2.30
N TRP A 51 -18.41 14.21 3.56
CA TRP A 51 -17.50 15.15 4.19
C TRP A 51 -16.09 14.55 4.40
N VAL A 52 -15.98 13.30 4.88
CA VAL A 52 -14.66 12.65 5.02
C VAL A 52 -14.02 12.40 3.66
N LEU A 53 -14.81 11.96 2.66
CA LEU A 53 -14.33 11.65 1.31
C LEU A 53 -13.85 12.91 0.57
N GLN A 54 -14.57 14.02 0.67
CA GLN A 54 -14.19 15.28 0.01
C GLN A 54 -12.95 15.93 0.64
N ASN A 55 -12.64 15.63 1.90
CA ASN A 55 -11.52 16.21 2.63
C ASN A 55 -10.30 15.28 2.72
N MET A 56 -10.23 14.19 1.93
CA MET A 56 -9.15 13.20 2.04
C MET A 56 -7.74 13.79 1.89
N GLU A 57 -7.56 14.79 1.03
CA GLU A 57 -6.27 15.46 0.85
C GLU A 57 -5.74 16.09 2.15
N ASN A 58 -6.63 16.51 3.05
CA ASN A 58 -6.25 17.18 4.29
C ASN A 58 -5.81 16.22 5.41
N TRP A 59 -6.21 14.95 5.34
CA TRP A 59 -6.04 14.02 6.46
C TRP A 59 -5.31 12.73 6.11
N VAL A 60 -5.35 12.27 4.86
CA VAL A 60 -4.80 10.95 4.49
C VAL A 60 -3.29 10.92 4.67
N GLU A 61 -2.52 11.81 4.04
CA GLU A 61 -1.07 11.84 4.25
C GLU A 61 -0.73 12.02 5.73
N ARG A 62 -1.43 12.95 6.38
CA ARG A 62 -1.19 13.30 7.79
C ARG A 62 -1.31 12.11 8.73
N PHE A 63 -2.40 11.34 8.63
CA PHE A 63 -2.68 10.25 9.58
C PHE A 63 -2.22 8.88 9.10
N LEU A 64 -2.19 8.63 7.79
CA LEU A 64 -1.77 7.36 7.22
C LEU A 64 -0.26 7.26 7.03
N LEU A 65 0.42 8.35 6.63
CA LEU A 65 1.86 8.36 6.36
C LEU A 65 2.62 9.09 7.47
N ALA A 66 2.35 10.38 7.67
CA ALA A 66 3.16 11.27 8.49
C ALA A 66 3.10 10.94 9.99
N HIS A 67 1.98 10.44 10.50
CA HIS A 67 1.79 10.20 11.92
C HIS A 67 2.74 9.12 12.47
N ASN A 68 3.33 9.36 13.64
CA ASN A 68 4.36 8.49 14.22
C ASN A 68 3.78 7.21 14.84
N TYR A 69 2.59 7.31 15.43
CA TYR A 69 1.97 6.18 16.12
C TYR A 69 1.33 5.18 15.14
N PRO A 70 1.75 3.89 15.14
CA PRO A 70 1.21 2.87 14.23
C PRO A 70 -0.30 2.68 14.34
N ARG A 71 -0.85 2.76 15.56
CA ARG A 71 -2.30 2.65 15.79
C ARG A 71 -3.10 3.67 15.00
N VAL A 72 -2.60 4.91 14.90
CA VAL A 72 -3.27 5.98 14.14
C VAL A 72 -3.23 5.69 12.64
N ARG A 73 -2.10 5.19 12.12
CA ARG A 73 -2.00 4.77 10.72
C ARG A 73 -2.98 3.62 10.41
N THR A 74 -3.14 2.68 11.32
CA THR A 74 -4.14 1.61 11.21
C THR A 74 -5.57 2.16 11.20
N SER A 75 -5.91 3.07 12.12
CA SER A 75 -7.23 3.71 12.15
C SER A 75 -7.51 4.53 10.89
N ALA A 76 -6.50 5.20 10.33
CA ALA A 76 -6.61 5.94 9.07
C ALA A 76 -6.87 5.00 7.88
N ALA A 77 -6.13 3.90 7.77
CA ALA A 77 -6.37 2.89 6.74
C ALA A 77 -7.78 2.29 6.87
N TYR A 78 -8.22 2.02 8.10
CA TYR A 78 -9.55 1.52 8.38
C TYR A 78 -10.66 2.52 8.03
N LEU A 79 -10.45 3.81 8.25
CA LEU A 79 -11.36 4.87 7.79
C LEU A 79 -11.49 4.87 6.26
N LEU A 80 -10.37 4.75 5.52
CA LEU A 80 -10.39 4.66 4.05
C LEU A 80 -11.18 3.44 3.57
N VAL A 81 -11.01 2.28 4.20
CA VAL A 81 -11.80 1.07 3.93
C VAL A 81 -13.29 1.32 4.17
N SER A 82 -13.63 2.04 5.24
CA SER A 82 -15.02 2.39 5.57
C SER A 82 -15.68 3.35 4.58
N LEU A 83 -14.90 4.17 3.85
CA LEU A 83 -15.43 5.02 2.78
C LEU A 83 -15.93 4.23 1.57
N ILE A 84 -15.38 3.03 1.31
CA ILE A 84 -15.84 2.22 0.18
C ILE A 84 -17.22 1.67 0.50
N PRO A 85 -18.29 1.97 -0.27
CA PRO A 85 -19.67 1.65 0.09
C PRO A 85 -20.04 0.16 -0.16
N SER A 86 -19.19 -0.77 0.27
CA SER A 86 -19.41 -2.22 0.18
C SER A 86 -19.16 -2.92 1.52
N ASN A 87 -20.18 -3.61 2.05
CA ASN A 87 -20.07 -4.40 3.27
C ASN A 87 -19.05 -5.53 3.12
N SER A 88 -19.10 -6.24 1.99
CA SER A 88 -18.19 -7.36 1.69
C SER A 88 -16.74 -6.88 1.62
N PHE A 89 -16.49 -5.73 0.98
CA PHE A 89 -15.17 -5.09 0.94
C PHE A 89 -14.67 -4.77 2.35
N ARG A 90 -15.52 -4.23 3.24
CA ARG A 90 -15.11 -3.90 4.62
C ARG A 90 -14.85 -5.14 5.48
N GLN A 91 -15.72 -6.14 5.40
CA GLN A 91 -15.58 -7.38 6.19
C GLN A 91 -14.31 -8.14 5.82
N MET A 92 -14.01 -8.18 4.52
CA MET A 92 -12.86 -8.87 3.98
C MET A 92 -11.53 -8.23 4.40
N PHE A 93 -11.47 -6.90 4.57
CA PHE A 93 -10.29 -6.23 5.13
C PHE A 93 -10.01 -6.69 6.57
N ARG A 94 -11.06 -6.90 7.38
CA ARG A 94 -10.92 -7.34 8.77
C ARG A 94 -10.57 -8.82 8.92
N SER A 95 -11.06 -9.68 8.02
CA SER A 95 -10.80 -11.13 8.08
C SER A 95 -9.37 -11.48 7.64
N THR A 96 -8.75 -10.62 6.84
CA THR A 96 -7.43 -10.88 6.31
C THR A 96 -6.36 -10.35 7.25
N ARG A 97 -5.89 -11.21 8.17
CA ARG A 97 -4.69 -10.92 8.99
C ARG A 97 -3.40 -10.81 8.16
N SER A 98 -3.45 -11.13 6.86
CA SER A 98 -2.32 -11.11 5.92
C SER A 98 -2.76 -10.47 4.59
N LEU A 99 -2.47 -9.18 4.43
CA LEU A 99 -2.81 -8.35 3.24
C LEU A 99 -2.07 -8.76 1.95
N HIS A 100 -1.59 -10.01 1.86
CA HIS A 100 -0.68 -10.53 0.85
C HIS A 100 -1.32 -11.35 -0.27
N LEU A 101 -2.65 -11.56 -0.27
CA LEU A 101 -3.32 -12.29 -1.37
C LEU A 101 -4.22 -11.35 -2.20
N PRO A 102 -3.83 -11.03 -3.45
CA PRO A 102 -4.49 -10.04 -4.32
C PRO A 102 -5.66 -10.62 -5.13
N THR A 103 -5.79 -11.94 -5.25
CA THR A 103 -6.76 -12.54 -6.17
C THR A 103 -8.08 -12.75 -5.46
N ARG A 104 -8.87 -11.68 -5.40
CA ARG A 104 -10.23 -11.75 -4.88
C ARG A 104 -11.15 -11.09 -5.88
N GLU A 105 -11.79 -11.92 -6.69
CA GLU A 105 -12.94 -11.52 -7.48
C GLU A 105 -14.06 -11.10 -6.53
N LEU A 106 -14.02 -9.84 -6.12
CA LEU A 106 -15.08 -9.21 -5.37
C LEU A 106 -15.85 -8.31 -6.35
N PRO A 107 -17.01 -8.74 -6.86
CA PRO A 107 -17.80 -7.88 -7.74
C PRO A 107 -18.27 -6.65 -6.96
N LEU A 108 -17.80 -5.47 -7.36
CA LEU A 108 -18.20 -4.18 -6.83
C LEU A 108 -19.22 -3.53 -7.78
N SER A 109 -20.22 -2.83 -7.21
CA SER A 109 -21.13 -2.02 -8.02
C SER A 109 -20.41 -0.84 -8.65
N PRO A 110 -20.88 -0.28 -9.78
CA PRO A 110 -20.25 0.88 -10.42
C PRO A 110 -20.03 2.06 -9.46
N ASP A 111 -21.04 2.41 -8.65
CA ASP A 111 -20.93 3.48 -7.65
C ASP A 111 -19.86 3.20 -6.59
N THR A 112 -19.71 1.94 -6.18
CA THR A 112 -18.66 1.53 -5.23
C THR A 112 -17.28 1.67 -5.86
N THR A 113 -17.15 1.27 -7.12
CA THR A 113 -15.91 1.34 -7.89
C THR A 113 -15.46 2.79 -8.07
N VAL A 114 -16.37 3.74 -8.30
CA VAL A 114 -16.04 5.18 -8.37
C VAL A 114 -15.37 5.66 -7.09
N VAL A 115 -15.93 5.33 -5.92
CA VAL A 115 -15.35 5.73 -4.63
C VAL A 115 -14.01 5.03 -4.39
N LEU A 116 -13.88 3.74 -4.75
CA LEU A 116 -12.62 3.02 -4.68
C LEU A 116 -11.53 3.68 -5.52
N HIS A 117 -11.84 4.03 -6.77
CA HIS A 117 -10.90 4.67 -7.69
C HIS A 117 -10.51 6.06 -7.22
N GLN A 118 -11.43 6.83 -6.65
CA GLN A 118 -11.11 8.13 -6.06
C GLN A 118 -10.11 7.99 -4.90
N VAL A 119 -10.37 7.06 -3.97
CA VAL A 119 -9.47 6.78 -2.84
C VAL A 119 -8.12 6.28 -3.34
N TYR A 120 -8.11 5.31 -4.25
CA TYR A 120 -6.89 4.70 -4.76
C TYR A 120 -6.03 5.68 -5.57
N ASN A 121 -6.65 6.55 -6.37
CA ASN A 121 -5.92 7.58 -7.12
C ASN A 121 -5.23 8.58 -6.19
N LEU A 122 -5.88 8.98 -5.08
CA LEU A 122 -5.22 9.81 -4.06
C LEU A 122 -4.00 9.09 -3.46
N LEU A 123 -4.14 7.79 -3.13
CA LEU A 123 -3.03 7.01 -2.60
C LEU A 123 -1.87 6.92 -3.59
N LEU A 124 -2.15 6.70 -4.88
CA LEU A 124 -1.13 6.71 -5.92
C LEU A 124 -0.39 8.06 -5.99
N GLY A 125 -1.13 9.17 -5.92
CA GLY A 125 -0.55 10.52 -5.85
C GLY A 125 0.36 10.77 -4.64
N LEU A 126 0.22 9.99 -3.56
CA LEU A 126 1.09 10.06 -2.40
C LEU A 126 2.41 9.30 -2.56
N LEU A 127 2.61 8.48 -3.61
CA LEU A 127 3.87 7.74 -3.81
C LEU A 127 5.07 8.67 -3.86
N GLY A 128 4.98 9.78 -4.61
CA GLY A 128 6.04 10.78 -4.70
C GLY A 128 6.34 11.49 -3.37
N ARG A 129 5.36 11.54 -2.45
CA ARG A 129 5.52 12.10 -1.09
C ARG A 129 5.99 11.08 -0.08
N ALA A 130 5.75 9.79 -0.32
CA ALA A 130 6.16 8.70 0.56
C ALA A 130 7.67 8.68 0.83
N LYS A 131 8.48 9.23 -0.08
CA LYS A 131 9.94 9.41 0.07
C LYS A 131 10.36 10.24 1.29
N LEU A 132 9.45 11.04 1.84
CA LEU A 132 9.70 11.79 3.08
C LEU A 132 9.71 10.88 4.31
N TYR A 133 9.22 9.65 4.20
CA TYR A 133 8.94 8.76 5.33
C TYR A 133 9.74 7.45 5.30
N VAL A 134 10.77 7.35 4.45
CA VAL A 134 11.57 6.12 4.25
C VAL A 134 12.90 6.09 5.00
N ASP A 135 13.33 7.22 5.57
CA ASP A 135 14.52 7.24 6.43
C ASP A 135 14.23 6.46 7.71
N ALA A 136 14.82 5.29 7.83
CA ALA A 136 14.59 4.40 8.95
C ALA A 136 15.19 4.90 10.26
N SER A 137 16.19 5.79 10.22
CA SER A 137 16.73 6.41 11.44
C SER A 137 15.73 7.37 12.08
N VAL A 138 14.86 7.98 11.26
CA VAL A 138 13.84 8.94 11.68
C VAL A 138 12.48 8.26 11.89
N HIS A 139 12.11 7.34 11.00
CA HIS A 139 10.74 6.81 10.91
C HIS A 139 10.62 5.31 11.19
N GLY A 140 11.74 4.60 11.33
CA GLY A 140 11.78 3.15 11.47
C GLY A 140 11.41 2.39 10.18
N THR A 141 11.33 1.07 10.30
CA THR A 141 11.17 0.15 9.16
C THR A 141 9.72 -0.21 8.84
N THR A 142 8.74 0.35 9.56
CA THR A 142 7.31 -0.03 9.44
C THR A 142 6.38 1.15 9.15
N LYS A 143 6.93 2.33 8.88
CA LYS A 143 6.22 3.59 8.65
C LYS A 143 5.16 3.50 7.54
N LEU A 144 5.53 2.90 6.41
CA LEU A 144 4.72 2.85 5.17
C LEU A 144 3.95 1.53 5.00
N VAL A 145 4.06 0.59 5.93
CA VAL A 145 3.43 -0.74 5.81
C VAL A 145 1.92 -0.62 5.59
N GLN A 146 1.21 0.13 6.43
CA GLN A 146 -0.25 0.26 6.31
C GLN A 146 -0.70 0.96 5.02
N TYR A 147 0.13 1.88 4.51
CA TYR A 147 -0.13 2.54 3.24
C TYR A 147 -0.05 1.54 2.09
N PHE A 148 1.05 0.81 1.94
CA PHE A 148 1.20 -0.18 0.87
C PHE A 148 0.24 -1.37 1.00
N SER A 149 -0.05 -1.82 2.21
CA SER A 149 -1.01 -2.89 2.40
C SER A 149 -2.42 -2.47 1.99
N PHE A 150 -2.83 -1.23 2.24
CA PHE A 150 -4.12 -0.74 1.75
C PHE A 150 -4.12 -0.51 0.24
N MET A 151 -3.03 0.03 -0.34
CA MET A 151 -2.90 0.13 -1.81
C MET A 151 -3.03 -1.25 -2.49
N THR A 152 -2.39 -2.27 -1.92
CA THR A 152 -2.50 -3.66 -2.40
C THR A 152 -3.94 -4.16 -2.28
N TYR A 153 -4.61 -3.84 -1.17
CA TYR A 153 -6.01 -4.23 -0.95
C TYR A 153 -6.99 -3.58 -1.95
N CYS A 154 -6.66 -2.42 -2.49
CA CYS A 154 -7.44 -1.76 -3.53
C CYS A 154 -7.35 -2.45 -4.91
N LEU A 155 -6.44 -3.40 -5.12
CA LEU A 155 -6.26 -4.09 -6.40
C LEU A 155 -7.33 -5.16 -6.64
N ILE A 156 -8.57 -4.73 -6.86
CA ILE A 156 -9.73 -5.61 -7.05
C ILE A 156 -9.79 -6.17 -8.48
N SER A 157 -9.37 -5.37 -9.47
CA SER A 157 -9.43 -5.74 -10.88
C SER A 157 -8.17 -5.29 -11.63
N LYS A 158 -8.13 -5.56 -12.94
CA LYS A 158 -7.07 -5.05 -13.82
C LYS A 158 -7.10 -3.51 -13.93
N THR A 159 -8.25 -2.87 -13.73
CA THR A 159 -8.39 -1.41 -13.85
C THR A 159 -7.48 -0.67 -12.88
N GLU A 160 -7.46 -1.06 -11.60
CA GLU A 160 -6.63 -0.42 -10.59
C GLU A 160 -5.13 -0.66 -10.86
N LYS A 161 -4.78 -1.83 -11.40
CA LYS A 161 -3.41 -2.10 -11.86
C LYS A 161 -3.00 -1.14 -12.98
N LEU A 162 -3.88 -0.84 -13.93
CA LEU A 162 -3.57 0.07 -15.03
C LEU A 162 -3.48 1.55 -14.60
N MET A 163 -4.26 1.97 -13.59
CA MET A 163 -4.20 3.33 -13.02
C MET A 163 -2.81 3.67 -12.48
N PHE A 164 -2.03 2.67 -12.04
CA PHE A 164 -0.66 2.85 -11.55
C PHE A 164 0.32 3.33 -12.62
N SER A 165 0.07 3.11 -13.91
CA SER A 165 1.06 3.34 -14.98
C SER A 165 1.69 4.75 -14.93
N GLY A 166 0.89 5.77 -14.62
CA GLY A 166 1.36 7.17 -14.50
C GLY A 166 2.27 7.46 -13.30
N TYR A 167 2.30 6.56 -12.31
CA TYR A 167 3.02 6.70 -11.04
C TYR A 167 4.20 5.73 -10.92
N PHE A 168 4.52 4.99 -12.00
CA PHE A 168 5.56 3.97 -11.99
C PHE A 168 6.92 4.50 -11.53
N MET A 169 7.30 5.69 -12.01
CA MET A 169 8.57 6.30 -11.62
C MET A 169 8.58 6.80 -10.17
N ASP A 170 7.44 7.18 -9.61
CA ASP A 170 7.36 7.55 -8.19
C ASP A 170 7.62 6.35 -7.28
N LEU A 171 7.03 5.19 -7.61
CA LEU A 171 7.33 3.92 -6.93
C LEU A 171 8.81 3.54 -7.10
N TRP A 172 9.35 3.64 -8.31
CA TRP A 172 10.75 3.31 -8.57
C TRP A 172 11.71 4.19 -7.76
N ASN A 173 11.49 5.51 -7.75
CA ASN A 173 12.33 6.47 -7.02
C ASN A 173 12.22 6.32 -5.50
N LEU A 174 11.12 5.73 -5.02
CA LEU A 174 10.94 5.34 -3.63
C LEU A 174 11.68 4.03 -3.29
N PHE A 175 11.68 3.07 -4.22
CA PHE A 175 12.42 1.83 -4.07
C PHE A 175 13.93 2.08 -4.15
N GLN A 176 14.40 2.63 -5.26
CA GLN A 176 15.81 2.89 -5.55
C GLN A 176 16.08 4.41 -5.58
N PRO A 177 17.09 4.91 -4.84
CA PRO A 177 18.01 4.17 -3.95
C PRO A 177 17.46 3.96 -2.52
N LYS A 178 16.30 4.52 -2.18
CA LYS A 178 15.95 4.77 -0.77
C LYS A 178 15.65 3.51 0.06
N LEU A 179 14.92 2.54 -0.48
CA LEU A 179 14.51 1.32 0.23
C LEU A 179 15.34 0.09 -0.18
N SER A 180 15.96 0.12 -1.35
CA SER A 180 16.86 -0.92 -1.82
C SER A 180 18.27 -0.81 -1.24
N GLU A 181 18.76 0.40 -0.95
CA GLU A 181 20.14 0.70 -0.48
C GLU A 181 20.31 1.26 0.95
N PRO A 182 19.45 1.00 1.95
CA PRO A 182 19.89 1.03 3.34
C PRO A 182 20.31 -0.39 3.78
N ALA A 183 21.45 -0.51 4.46
CA ALA A 183 21.97 -1.75 5.06
C ALA A 183 21.15 -2.20 6.29
N ILE A 184 19.83 -2.05 6.24
CA ILE A 184 18.92 -2.44 7.31
C ILE A 184 18.36 -3.80 6.95
N ALA A 185 18.70 -4.79 7.78
CA ALA A 185 18.38 -6.17 7.56
C ALA A 185 16.86 -6.37 7.29
N THR A 186 16.01 -5.99 8.23
CA THR A 186 14.57 -6.29 8.17
C THR A 186 13.73 -5.03 7.91
N ASN A 187 13.83 -4.48 6.69
CA ASN A 187 13.07 -3.30 6.30
C ASN A 187 11.64 -3.65 5.81
N HIS A 188 10.65 -3.64 6.70
CA HIS A 188 9.26 -3.97 6.34
C HIS A 188 8.58 -2.97 5.38
N ASN A 189 9.04 -1.72 5.29
CA ASN A 189 8.56 -0.77 4.28
C ASN A 189 8.91 -1.28 2.88
N LYS A 190 10.14 -1.78 2.70
CA LYS A 190 10.62 -2.41 1.45
C LYS A 190 9.81 -3.66 1.11
N GLN A 191 9.56 -4.53 2.10
CA GLN A 191 8.75 -5.73 1.92
C GLN A 191 7.32 -5.39 1.47
N ALA A 192 6.67 -4.42 2.11
CA ALA A 192 5.33 -4.00 1.76
C ALA A 192 5.27 -3.36 0.36
N LEU A 193 6.25 -2.52 0.01
CA LEU A 193 6.38 -1.93 -1.34
C LEU A 193 6.52 -3.01 -2.41
N LEU A 194 7.42 -3.99 -2.21
CA LEU A 194 7.64 -5.08 -3.16
C LEU A 194 6.40 -5.96 -3.30
N SER A 195 5.70 -6.24 -2.21
CA SER A 195 4.43 -6.96 -2.25
C SER A 195 3.38 -6.21 -3.08
N PHE A 196 3.24 -4.90 -2.87
CA PHE A 196 2.36 -4.06 -3.69
C PHE A 196 2.77 -4.09 -5.18
N TRP A 197 4.05 -3.86 -5.49
CA TRP A 197 4.56 -3.86 -6.86
C TRP A 197 4.33 -5.19 -7.57
N TYR A 198 4.65 -6.31 -6.90
CA TYR A 198 4.39 -7.64 -7.41
C TYR A 198 2.92 -7.82 -7.79
N ASN A 199 2.00 -7.49 -6.88
CA ASN A 199 0.55 -7.65 -7.10
C ASN A 199 0.00 -6.76 -8.23
N MET A 200 0.62 -5.60 -8.48
CA MET A 200 0.29 -4.76 -9.64
C MET A 200 0.76 -5.37 -10.97
N CYS A 201 1.80 -6.21 -10.96
CA CYS A 201 2.33 -6.86 -12.16
C CYS A 201 1.63 -8.19 -12.47
N VAL A 202 1.19 -8.93 -11.45
CA VAL A 202 0.45 -10.21 -11.63
C VAL A 202 -0.73 -10.00 -12.58
N ASP A 203 -0.84 -10.84 -13.62
CA ASP A 203 -1.88 -10.78 -14.66
C ASP A 203 -2.02 -9.42 -15.36
N CYS A 204 -0.98 -8.57 -15.33
CA CYS A 204 -0.96 -7.24 -15.94
C CYS A 204 0.37 -7.02 -16.69
N PRO A 205 0.52 -7.58 -17.91
CA PRO A 205 1.75 -7.44 -18.70
C PRO A 205 2.08 -5.98 -19.06
N GLU A 206 1.08 -5.09 -19.08
CA GLU A 206 1.29 -3.65 -19.28
C GLU A 206 2.22 -3.06 -18.20
N ASN A 207 2.01 -3.44 -16.93
CA ASN A 207 2.85 -2.99 -15.83
C ASN A 207 4.24 -3.65 -15.86
N VAL A 208 4.33 -4.91 -16.29
CA VAL A 208 5.63 -5.58 -16.49
C VAL A 208 6.43 -4.89 -17.59
N ARG A 209 5.78 -4.43 -18.67
CA ARG A 209 6.43 -3.67 -19.76
C ARG A 209 7.08 -2.38 -19.26
N LEU A 210 6.46 -1.67 -18.31
CA LEU A 210 7.06 -0.47 -17.71
C LEU A 210 8.44 -0.75 -17.09
N VAL A 211 8.62 -1.95 -16.51
CA VAL A 211 9.89 -2.38 -15.94
C VAL A 211 10.91 -2.67 -17.03
N VAL A 212 10.58 -3.56 -17.97
CA VAL A 212 11.56 -4.06 -18.97
C VAL A 212 11.90 -3.05 -20.06
N GLN A 213 11.04 -2.04 -20.28
CA GLN A 213 11.30 -0.97 -21.26
C GLN A 213 12.04 0.22 -20.66
N ASN A 214 12.23 0.28 -19.33
CA ASN A 214 12.92 1.39 -18.67
C ASN A 214 14.38 1.03 -18.36
N PRO A 215 15.38 1.62 -19.06
CA PRO A 215 16.79 1.28 -18.87
C PRO A 215 17.33 1.59 -17.48
N VAL A 216 16.77 2.57 -16.78
CA VAL A 216 17.17 2.90 -15.40
C VAL A 216 16.75 1.76 -14.48
N VAL A 217 15.57 1.20 -14.69
CA VAL A 217 15.03 0.12 -13.88
C VAL A 217 15.76 -1.18 -14.17
N THR A 218 15.87 -1.58 -15.45
CA THR A 218 16.49 -2.86 -15.82
C THR A 218 17.96 -2.96 -15.41
N LYS A 219 18.70 -1.84 -15.40
CA LYS A 219 20.08 -1.80 -14.92
C LYS A 219 20.22 -1.95 -13.41
N ASN A 220 19.22 -1.53 -12.64
CA ASN A 220 19.38 -1.35 -11.20
C ASN A 220 18.51 -2.27 -10.34
N ILE A 221 17.43 -2.84 -10.87
CA ILE A 221 16.50 -3.68 -10.08
C ILE A 221 17.17 -4.90 -9.45
N ALA A 222 18.27 -5.37 -10.05
CA ALA A 222 19.06 -6.51 -9.57
C ALA A 222 20.03 -6.15 -8.42
N PHE A 223 20.22 -4.88 -8.06
CA PHE A 223 21.02 -4.45 -6.90
C PHE A 223 20.27 -4.52 -5.57
N ASN A 224 19.05 -5.06 -5.56
CA ASN A 224 18.31 -5.27 -4.34
C ASN A 224 19.12 -6.09 -3.33
N TYR A 225 19.38 -5.51 -2.15
CA TYR A 225 20.10 -6.22 -1.10
C TYR A 225 19.28 -7.40 -0.56
N ILE A 226 19.92 -8.58 -0.47
CA ILE A 226 19.34 -9.85 -0.05
C ILE A 226 20.11 -10.36 1.16
N LEU A 227 19.38 -10.73 2.20
CA LEU A 227 19.95 -11.35 3.39
C LEU A 227 20.03 -12.87 3.21
N ALA A 228 21.15 -13.45 3.62
CA ALA A 228 21.38 -14.90 3.60
C ALA A 228 21.89 -15.42 4.96
N ASP A 229 21.42 -14.81 6.06
CA ASP A 229 21.55 -15.40 7.39
C ASP A 229 20.37 -16.36 7.61
N HIS A 230 20.65 -17.66 7.49
CA HIS A 230 19.64 -18.72 7.54
C HIS A 230 19.42 -19.26 8.96
N ASP A 231 20.24 -18.82 9.91
CA ASP A 231 20.15 -19.18 11.32
C ASP A 231 19.34 -18.13 12.10
N ASP A 232 19.30 -16.88 11.62
CA ASP A 232 18.43 -15.83 12.14
C ASP A 232 16.97 -16.01 11.69
N GLN A 233 16.09 -16.40 12.63
CA GLN A 233 14.68 -16.60 12.35
C GLN A 233 13.94 -15.32 11.91
N GLU A 234 14.35 -14.13 12.37
CA GLU A 234 13.73 -12.87 11.94
C GLU A 234 14.03 -12.62 10.46
N VAL A 235 15.28 -12.87 10.05
CA VAL A 235 15.71 -12.78 8.65
C VAL A 235 14.96 -13.78 7.77
N VAL A 236 14.85 -15.04 8.21
CA VAL A 236 14.10 -16.08 7.48
C VAL A 236 12.63 -15.68 7.33
N LEU A 237 11.98 -15.21 8.40
CA LEU A 237 10.58 -14.75 8.36
C LEU A 237 10.39 -13.54 7.43
N PHE A 238 11.33 -12.58 7.47
CA PHE A 238 11.32 -11.44 6.57
C PHE A 238 11.45 -11.87 5.10
N ASN A 239 12.42 -12.74 4.80
CA ASN A 239 12.68 -13.25 3.47
C ASN A 239 11.50 -14.05 2.91
N ARG A 240 10.78 -14.82 3.73
CA ARG A 240 9.54 -15.51 3.34
C ARG A 240 8.47 -14.59 2.77
N GLY A 241 8.41 -13.34 3.21
CA GLY A 241 7.49 -12.34 2.64
C GLY A 241 8.10 -11.52 1.51
N MET A 242 9.39 -11.17 1.59
CA MET A 242 10.03 -10.24 0.64
C MET A 242 10.48 -10.92 -0.65
N LEU A 243 11.15 -12.08 -0.55
CA LEU A 243 11.78 -12.75 -1.69
C LEU A 243 10.77 -13.24 -2.74
N PRO A 244 9.62 -13.85 -2.39
CA PRO A 244 8.64 -14.27 -3.39
C PRO A 244 8.13 -13.09 -4.23
N ALA A 245 7.87 -11.95 -3.62
CA ALA A 245 7.43 -10.74 -4.34
C ALA A 245 8.54 -10.21 -5.25
N TYR A 246 9.77 -10.08 -4.73
CA TYR A 246 10.90 -9.57 -5.50
C TYR A 246 11.25 -10.47 -6.69
N TYR A 247 11.47 -11.76 -6.46
CA TYR A 247 11.77 -12.71 -7.53
C TYR A 247 10.59 -12.96 -8.45
N GLY A 248 9.36 -12.85 -7.96
CA GLY A 248 8.15 -12.88 -8.78
C GLY A 248 8.14 -11.75 -9.83
N ILE A 249 8.51 -10.52 -9.45
CA ILE A 249 8.67 -9.40 -10.38
C ILE A 249 9.74 -9.71 -11.42
N LEU A 250 10.92 -10.16 -10.97
CA LEU A 250 12.04 -10.50 -11.87
C LEU A 250 11.66 -11.60 -12.85
N ARG A 251 10.95 -12.64 -12.37
CA ARG A 251 10.46 -13.75 -13.20
C ARG A 251 9.52 -13.24 -14.28
N MET A 252 8.49 -12.45 -13.93
CA MET A 252 7.57 -11.87 -14.92
C MET A 252 8.31 -11.01 -15.95
N CYS A 253 9.34 -10.26 -15.52
CA CYS A 253 10.18 -9.48 -16.45
C CYS A 253 10.98 -10.38 -17.40
N CYS A 254 11.51 -11.51 -16.92
CA CYS A 254 12.21 -12.49 -17.75
C CYS A 254 11.28 -13.16 -18.76
N GLU A 255 10.05 -13.50 -18.35
CA GLU A 255 9.00 -14.03 -19.23
C GLU A 255 8.62 -13.01 -20.32
N GLN A 256 8.63 -11.72 -20.00
CA GLN A 256 8.27 -10.63 -20.90
C GLN A 256 9.42 -10.19 -21.84
N SER A 257 10.69 -10.37 -21.46
CA SER A 257 11.86 -9.85 -22.20
C SER A 257 13.08 -10.78 -22.15
N PRO A 258 13.40 -11.49 -23.24
CA PRO A 258 14.60 -12.32 -23.34
C PRO A 258 15.92 -11.54 -23.16
N ALA A 259 15.93 -10.26 -23.55
CA ALA A 259 17.09 -9.39 -23.34
C ALA A 259 17.34 -9.13 -21.86
N PHE A 260 16.27 -8.85 -21.10
CA PHE A 260 16.34 -8.70 -19.65
C PHE A 260 16.79 -10.01 -19.00
N THR A 261 16.27 -11.16 -19.43
CA THR A 261 16.69 -12.48 -18.93
C THR A 261 18.20 -12.71 -19.05
N ARG A 262 18.78 -12.40 -20.22
CA ARG A 262 20.24 -12.53 -20.44
C ARG A 262 21.05 -11.60 -19.54
N GLN A 263 20.59 -10.36 -19.36
CA GLN A 263 21.23 -9.40 -18.47
C GLN A 263 21.15 -9.84 -16.99
N LEU A 264 19.99 -10.34 -16.56
CA LEU A 264 19.77 -10.78 -15.19
C LEU A 264 20.60 -12.03 -14.86
N ALA A 265 20.70 -12.97 -15.80
CA ALA A 265 21.47 -14.21 -15.63
C ALA A 265 22.98 -13.97 -15.44
N SER A 266 23.54 -12.90 -16.02
CA SER A 266 24.94 -12.51 -15.84
C SER A 266 25.17 -11.60 -14.63
N HIS A 267 24.11 -11.19 -13.92
CA HIS A 267 24.23 -10.26 -12.81
C HIS A 267 24.78 -10.94 -11.54
N GLN A 268 25.88 -10.41 -11.01
CA GLN A 268 26.60 -11.02 -9.88
C GLN A 268 25.72 -11.21 -8.64
N ASN A 269 24.86 -10.23 -8.30
CA ASN A 269 23.97 -10.34 -7.14
C ASN A 269 22.96 -11.48 -7.29
N ILE A 270 22.49 -11.75 -8.52
CA ILE A 270 21.54 -12.83 -8.79
C ILE A 270 22.24 -14.19 -8.70
N GLN A 271 23.43 -14.30 -9.27
CA GLN A 271 24.26 -15.51 -9.16
C GLN A 271 24.62 -15.81 -7.70
N TRP A 272 25.00 -14.78 -6.94
CA TRP A 272 25.26 -14.89 -5.51
C TRP A 272 24.01 -15.34 -4.75
N ALA A 273 22.86 -14.73 -5.01
CA ALA A 273 21.63 -15.09 -4.34
C ALA A 273 21.22 -16.53 -4.61
N PHE A 274 21.28 -17.00 -5.87
CA PHE A 274 21.00 -18.40 -6.17
C PHE A 274 21.97 -19.35 -5.48
N LYS A 275 23.27 -19.02 -5.41
CA LYS A 275 24.25 -19.85 -4.71
C LYS A 275 23.95 -19.98 -3.21
N ASN A 276 23.48 -18.90 -2.56
CA ASN A 276 23.33 -18.84 -1.11
C ASN A 276 21.90 -19.12 -0.62
N LEU A 277 20.87 -18.93 -1.44
CA LEU A 277 19.48 -19.17 -1.05
C LEU A 277 18.97 -20.56 -1.47
N THR A 278 19.38 -21.07 -2.64
CA THR A 278 18.89 -22.35 -3.18
C THR A 278 19.12 -23.54 -2.24
N PRO A 279 20.28 -23.66 -1.54
CA PRO A 279 20.47 -24.74 -0.57
C PRO A 279 19.46 -24.74 0.58
N HIS A 280 18.79 -23.60 0.82
CA HIS A 280 17.83 -23.38 1.89
C HIS A 280 16.39 -23.23 1.36
N ALA A 281 16.11 -23.71 0.14
CA ALA A 281 14.80 -23.58 -0.50
C ALA A 281 13.63 -24.09 0.37
N SER A 282 13.86 -25.11 1.20
CA SER A 282 12.85 -25.65 2.14
C SER A 282 12.39 -24.64 3.20
N GLN A 283 13.14 -23.56 3.43
CA GLN A 283 12.77 -22.50 4.34
C GLN A 283 11.83 -21.48 3.72
N TYR A 284 11.65 -21.47 2.40
CA TYR A 284 10.85 -20.47 1.67
C TYR A 284 9.58 -21.11 1.08
N PRO A 285 8.46 -20.36 0.98
CA PRO A 285 7.27 -20.86 0.29
C PRO A 285 7.60 -21.09 -1.19
N GLY A 286 7.10 -22.20 -1.73
CA GLY A 286 7.22 -22.56 -3.15
C GLY A 286 6.31 -21.76 -4.07
#